data_AF-A0A8S1YFV3-F1
#
_entry.id   AF-A0A8S1YFV3-F1
#
_cell.length_a   1.000
_cell.length_b   1.000
_cell.length_c   1.000
_cell.angle_alpha   90.00
_cell.angle_beta   90.00
_cell.angle_gamma   90.00
#
_symmetry.space_group_name_H-M   'P 1'
#
loop_
_entity.id
_entity.type
_entity.pdbx_description
1 polymer ?
#
loop_
_entity_poly.entity_id
_entity_poly.type
_entity_poly.pdbx_seq_one_letter_code
_entity_poly.pdbx_strand_id
1 'polypeptide(L)'
;MSNQVNFGEGKINENYPSAIKTMLEQGKDPKDLLIQYCRPQCKWYDDKYDRCVKAFLSLKNADPEKNCMYPYRDLVTCVEACVQPKIQHALKGNEHGFIFH
;
A
#
# COMPACT_ATOMS: atom_id res chain seq x y z
N MET A 1 -6.55 7.84 -23.98
CA MET A 1 -5.24 8.39 -23.54
C MET A 1 -4.99 7.86 -22.14
N SER A 2 -4.25 6.75 -22.03
CA SER A 2 -3.98 6.10 -20.75
C SER A 2 -2.80 6.78 -20.07
N ASN A 3 -3.03 7.34 -18.88
CA ASN A 3 -1.98 7.97 -18.08
C ASN A 3 -1.11 6.90 -17.42
N GLN A 4 0.14 6.81 -17.85
CA GLN A 4 1.16 5.92 -17.32
C GLN A 4 1.94 6.67 -16.23
N VAL A 5 1.94 6.14 -15.00
CA VAL A 5 2.80 6.64 -13.92
C VAL A 5 3.89 5.60 -13.69
N ASN A 6 5.13 5.94 -14.02
CA ASN A 6 6.31 5.08 -13.88
C ASN A 6 6.91 5.19 -12.48
N PHE A 7 6.95 4.08 -11.75
CA PHE A 7 7.90 3.87 -10.66
C PHE A 7 8.39 2.41 -10.69
N GLY A 8 9.71 2.24 -10.80
CA GLY A 8 10.50 1.01 -10.65
C GLY A 8 9.82 -0.34 -10.88
N GLU A 9 10.05 -0.92 -12.06
CA GLU A 9 9.98 -2.37 -12.36
C GLU A 9 8.67 -3.10 -12.03
N GLY A 10 7.61 -2.73 -12.76
CA GLY A 10 6.42 -3.58 -12.86
C GLY A 10 5.32 -2.87 -13.63
N LYS A 11 5.03 -3.29 -14.86
CA LYS A 11 3.84 -2.83 -15.58
C LYS A 11 2.62 -3.25 -14.76
N ILE A 12 1.99 -2.30 -14.09
CA ILE A 12 0.82 -2.59 -13.26
C ILE A 12 -0.34 -2.91 -14.21
N ASN A 13 -0.63 -4.20 -14.32
CA ASN A 13 -1.57 -4.74 -15.29
C ASN A 13 -2.98 -4.24 -14.92
N GLU A 14 -3.71 -3.66 -15.87
CA GLU A 14 -5.12 -3.24 -15.71
C GLU A 14 -6.01 -4.41 -15.19
N ASN A 15 -5.51 -5.64 -15.24
CA ASN A 15 -6.19 -6.86 -14.85
C ASN A 15 -5.89 -7.35 -13.41
N TYR A 16 -5.53 -6.46 -12.48
CA TYR A 16 -5.29 -6.85 -11.08
C TYR A 16 -6.48 -7.56 -10.36
N PRO A 17 -7.78 -7.32 -10.69
CA PRO A 17 -8.87 -8.01 -10.01
C PRO A 17 -8.89 -9.53 -10.25
N SER A 18 -8.57 -9.96 -11.47
CA SER A 18 -8.47 -11.40 -11.79
C SER A 18 -7.24 -12.03 -11.12
N ALA A 19 -6.12 -11.29 -11.08
CA ALA A 19 -4.91 -11.72 -10.39
C ALA A 19 -5.12 -11.94 -8.88
N ILE A 20 -5.86 -11.04 -8.20
CA ILE A 20 -6.23 -11.21 -6.78
C ILE A 20 -6.98 -12.52 -6.57
N LYS A 21 -8.00 -12.78 -7.39
CA LYS A 21 -8.82 -14.00 -7.26
C LYS A 21 -7.99 -15.26 -7.43
N THR A 22 -7.13 -15.31 -8.45
CA THR A 22 -6.23 -16.45 -8.68
C THR A 22 -5.23 -16.64 -7.54
N MET A 23 -4.66 -15.56 -6.99
CA MET A 23 -3.74 -15.65 -5.85
C MET A 23 -4.44 -16.18 -4.60
N LEU A 24 -5.64 -15.69 -4.30
CA LEU A 24 -6.45 -16.17 -3.17
C LEU A 24 -6.86 -17.63 -3.33
N GLU A 25 -7.25 -18.06 -4.53
CA GLU A 25 -7.56 -19.47 -4.84
C GLU A 25 -6.32 -20.39 -4.65
N GLN A 26 -5.12 -19.85 -4.86
CA GLN A 26 -3.85 -20.55 -4.61
C GLN A 26 -3.37 -20.47 -3.15
N GLY A 27 -4.14 -19.82 -2.25
CA GLY A 27 -3.74 -19.61 -0.85
C GLY A 27 -2.58 -18.63 -0.69
N LYS A 28 -2.33 -17.75 -1.66
CA LYS A 28 -1.29 -16.71 -1.63
C LYS A 28 -1.89 -15.37 -1.25
N ASP A 29 -1.17 -14.59 -0.44
CA ASP A 29 -1.57 -13.24 -0.06
C ASP A 29 -1.38 -12.25 -1.24
N PRO A 30 -2.45 -11.61 -1.76
CA PRO A 30 -2.35 -10.61 -2.81
C PRO A 30 -1.87 -9.23 -2.31
N LYS A 31 -1.63 -9.07 -1.01
CA LYS A 31 -1.28 -7.77 -0.40
C LYS A 31 -0.07 -7.11 -1.04
N ASP A 32 1.02 -7.85 -1.29
CA ASP A 32 2.24 -7.26 -1.86
C ASP A 32 2.01 -6.69 -3.28
N LEU A 33 1.22 -7.40 -4.10
CA LEU A 33 0.81 -6.91 -5.42
C LEU A 33 -0.01 -5.62 -5.29
N LEU A 34 -0.93 -5.58 -4.33
CA LEU A 34 -1.79 -4.42 -4.11
C LEU A 34 -1.03 -3.23 -3.51
N ILE A 35 -0.01 -3.45 -2.68
CA ILE A 35 0.87 -2.38 -2.18
C ILE A 35 1.59 -1.72 -3.36
N GLN A 36 2.08 -2.48 -4.34
CA GLN A 36 2.71 -1.90 -5.54
C GLN A 36 1.74 -1.02 -6.35
N TYR A 37 0.47 -1.43 -6.43
CA TYR A 37 -0.58 -0.64 -7.09
C TYR A 37 -1.03 0.59 -6.29
N CYS A 38 -1.12 0.46 -4.96
CA CYS A 38 -1.69 1.47 -4.07
C CYS A 38 -0.66 2.52 -3.61
N ARG A 39 0.62 2.15 -3.45
CA ARG A 39 1.65 3.07 -2.95
C ARG A 39 1.84 4.34 -3.82
N PRO A 40 1.84 4.27 -5.18
CA PRO A 40 1.94 5.47 -6.01
C PRO A 40 0.82 6.49 -5.81
N GLN A 41 -0.36 6.05 -5.36
CA GLN A 41 -1.51 6.93 -5.09
C GLN A 41 -1.31 7.73 -3.79
N CYS A 42 -0.40 7.27 -2.91
CA CYS A 42 -0.07 7.89 -1.63
C CYS A 42 1.17 8.79 -1.70
N LYS A 43 1.50 9.33 -2.88
CA LYS A 43 2.75 10.08 -3.14
C LYS A 43 3.06 11.16 -2.11
N TRP A 44 2.08 11.94 -1.69
CA TRP A 44 2.31 13.01 -0.70
C TRP A 44 2.82 12.47 0.64
N TYR A 45 2.25 11.36 1.11
CA TYR A 45 2.65 10.70 2.34
C TYR A 45 4.02 10.03 2.20
N ASP A 46 4.29 9.45 1.02
CA ASP A 46 5.57 8.83 0.70
C ASP A 46 6.70 9.87 0.69
N ASP A 47 6.49 10.99 0.00
CA ASP A 47 7.43 12.12 -0.02
C ASP A 47 7.64 12.70 1.41
N LYS A 48 6.60 12.72 2.25
CA LYS A 48 6.70 13.17 3.66
C LYS A 48 7.54 12.21 4.50
N TYR A 49 7.33 10.90 4.36
CA TYR A 49 8.13 9.88 5.02
C TYR A 49 9.59 9.95 4.58
N ASP A 50 9.84 10.03 3.27
CA ASP A 50 11.19 10.12 2.70
C ASP A 50 11.95 11.35 3.21
N ARG A 51 11.29 12.51 3.31
CA ARG A 51 11.91 13.71 3.90
C ARG A 51 12.31 13.47 5.35
N CYS A 52 11.47 12.81 6.13
CA CYS A 52 11.79 12.47 7.52
C CYS A 52 12.99 11.53 7.60
N VAL A 53 12.99 10.44 6.82
CA VAL A 53 14.07 9.44 6.85
C VAL A 53 15.41 10.08 6.44
N LYS A 54 15.40 10.91 5.39
CA LYS A 54 16.61 11.64 4.96
C LYS A 54 17.14 12.58 6.03
N ALA A 55 16.26 13.30 6.73
CA ALA A 55 16.65 14.15 7.84
C ALA A 55 17.14 13.35 9.05
N PHE A 56 16.53 12.20 9.33
CA PHE A 56 16.94 11.33 10.43
C PHE A 56 18.33 10.73 10.19
N LEU A 57 18.60 10.23 8.98
CA LEU A 57 19.90 9.66 8.61
C LEU A 57 21.04 10.69 8.55
N SER A 58 20.74 11.99 8.40
CA SER A 58 21.76 13.04 8.41
C SER A 58 22.19 13.47 9.82
N LEU A 59 21.45 13.07 10.86
CA LEU A 59 21.77 13.36 12.25
C LEU A 59 22.91 12.46 12.74
N LYS A 60 24.08 13.04 13.01
CA LYS A 60 25.25 12.31 13.55
C LYS A 60 25.07 11.86 15.01
N ASN A 61 24.22 12.54 15.77
CA ASN A 61 23.85 12.23 17.14
C ASN A 61 22.31 12.22 17.23
N ALA A 62 21.69 11.19 16.66
CA ALA A 62 20.24 11.06 16.68
C ALA A 62 19.77 10.86 18.13
N ASP A 63 18.94 11.77 18.61
CA ASP A 63 18.16 11.60 19.84
C ASP A 63 17.23 10.39 19.65
N PRO A 64 17.27 9.38 20.54
CA PRO A 64 16.46 8.16 20.42
C PRO A 64 14.95 8.43 20.42
N GLU A 65 14.50 9.60 20.88
CA GLU A 65 13.09 10.00 20.84
C GLU A 65 12.65 10.51 19.46
N LYS A 66 13.58 10.95 18.62
CA LYS A 66 13.27 11.39 17.26
C LYS A 66 13.17 10.17 16.36
N ASN A 67 12.00 9.96 15.76
CA ASN A 67 11.80 8.89 14.78
C ASN A 67 10.79 9.31 13.70
N CYS A 68 10.71 8.51 12.64
CA CYS A 68 9.78 8.73 11.54
C CYS A 68 8.50 7.88 11.64
N MET A 69 8.15 7.43 12.86
CA MET A 69 7.01 6.54 13.07
C MET A 69 5.68 7.17 12.64
N TYR A 70 5.46 8.46 12.93
CA TYR A 70 4.23 9.15 12.54
C TYR A 70 4.09 9.33 11.02
N PRO A 71 5.09 9.86 10.28
CA PRO A 71 5.04 9.87 8.82
C PRO A 71 4.87 8.48 8.20
N TYR A 72 5.53 7.47 8.78
CA TYR A 72 5.37 6.08 8.33
C TYR A 72 3.94 5.57 8.54
N ARG A 73 3.35 5.84 9.71
CA ARG A 73 1.97 5.49 10.01
C ARG A 73 0.99 6.14 9.03
N ASP A 74 1.19 7.41 8.70
CA ASP A 74 0.34 8.12 7.74
C ASP A 74 0.42 7.46 6.34
N LEU A 75 1.64 7.12 5.89
CA LEU A 75 1.86 6.42 4.63
C LEU A 75 1.17 5.05 4.60
N VAL A 76 1.40 4.23 5.62
CA VAL A 76 0.78 2.90 5.73
C VAL A 76 -0.74 3.01 5.76
N THR A 77 -1.28 3.98 6.50
CA THR A 77 -2.74 4.20 6.58
C THR A 77 -3.33 4.51 5.20
N CYS A 78 -2.67 5.35 4.41
CA CYS A 78 -3.09 5.65 3.05
C CYS A 78 -3.06 4.40 2.15
N VAL A 79 -1.98 3.61 2.22
CA VAL A 79 -1.85 2.38 1.43
C VAL A 79 -2.91 1.35 1.82
N GLU A 80 -3.10 1.12 3.12
CA GLU A 80 -4.08 0.18 3.67
C GLU A 80 -5.52 0.56 3.28
N ALA A 81 -5.86 1.84 3.28
CA ALA A 81 -7.17 2.32 2.84
C ALA A 81 -7.48 1.92 1.38
N CYS A 82 -6.46 1.81 0.53
CA CYS A 82 -6.59 1.33 -0.85
C CYS A 82 -6.58 -0.21 -0.95
N VAL A 83 -5.74 -0.89 -0.17
CA VAL A 83 -5.52 -2.34 -0.25
C VAL A 83 -6.68 -3.13 0.38
N GLN A 84 -7.10 -2.78 1.60
CA GLN A 84 -8.09 -3.54 2.37
C GLN A 84 -9.41 -3.81 1.64
N PRO A 85 -10.11 -2.82 1.05
CA PRO A 85 -11.37 -3.08 0.38
C PRO A 85 -11.21 -4.01 -0.84
N LYS A 86 -10.06 -3.96 -1.53
CA LYS A 86 -9.79 -4.80 -2.70
C LYS A 86 -9.61 -6.27 -2.32
N ILE A 87 -8.94 -6.54 -1.19
CA ILE A 87 -8.79 -7.90 -0.67
C ILE A 87 -10.12 -8.39 -0.13
N GLN A 88 -10.77 -7.62 0.74
CA GLN A 88 -12.00 -8.01 1.40
C GLN A 88 -13.11 -8.34 0.39
N HIS A 89 -13.26 -7.56 -0.68
CA HIS A 89 -14.26 -7.85 -1.72
C HIS A 89 -13.98 -9.13 -2.52
N ALA A 90 -12.74 -9.63 -2.51
CA ALA A 90 -12.34 -10.84 -3.22
C ALA A 90 -12.38 -12.11 -2.33
N LEU A 91 -12.57 -11.97 -1.02
CA LEU A 91 -12.68 -13.09 -0.09
C LEU A 91 -14.05 -13.77 -0.19
N LYS A 92 -14.05 -15.11 -0.15
CA LYS A 92 -15.28 -15.91 -0.06
C LYS A 92 -16.02 -15.59 1.25
N GLY A 93 -17.34 -15.46 1.18
CA GLY A 93 -18.19 -15.15 2.34
C GLY A 93 -18.42 -13.65 2.60
N ASN A 94 -17.74 -12.75 1.88
CA ASN A 94 -18.06 -11.31 1.90
C ASN A 94 -19.16 -10.93 0.88
N GLU A 95 -19.84 -11.93 0.32
CA GLU A 95 -20.85 -11.80 -0.75
C GLU A 95 -22.12 -11.08 -0.29
N HIS A 96 -22.38 -11.11 1.02
CA HIS A 96 -23.55 -10.51 1.66
C HIS A 96 -23.26 -9.23 2.44
N GLY A 97 -22.00 -8.78 2.50
CA GLY A 97 -21.58 -7.59 3.23
C GLY A 97 -21.65 -7.76 4.75
N PHE A 98 -20.65 -7.22 5.45
CA PHE A 98 -20.57 -6.95 6.89
C PHE A 98 -21.34 -7.91 7.82
N ILE A 99 -20.62 -8.84 8.44
CA ILE A 99 -21.11 -9.73 9.53
C ILE A 99 -21.53 -8.92 10.79
N PHE A 100 -21.25 -7.62 10.83
CA PHE A 100 -21.57 -6.72 11.93
C PHE A 100 -22.65 -5.72 11.50
N HIS A 101 -23.91 -6.12 11.69
CA HIS A 101 -25.06 -5.23 11.76
C HIS A 101 -25.61 -5.23 13.18
#